data_AF-A0A3C0TU91-F1
#
_entry.id   AF-A0A3C0TU91-F1
#
_cell.length_a   1.000
_cell.length_b   1.000
_cell.length_c   1.000
_cell.angle_alpha   90.00
_cell.angle_beta   90.00
_cell.angle_gamma   90.00
#
_symmetry.space_group_name_H-M   'P 1'
#
loop_
_entity.id
_entity.type
_entity.pdbx_description
1 polymer ?
#
loop_
_entity_poly.entity_id
_entity_poly.type
_entity_poly.pdbx_seq_one_letter_code
_entity_poly.pdbx_strand_id
1 'polypeptide(L)'
;TAAAGTPCTSDAAIETAARALLPQIDGAILVTRAQAGMSLIEAGKPAQHIPARAPEVFDESGAGDTCLAALGVALAAGAPLHSASLLANACAGLAVSKAGTAVVHLEDLAGVLQTDDLHGAEAKISTLTRAVEISEKLRARGRKIGFTNGCFDLVHPGHVSLLRQARAACDYLIVGLNNDASVRRLKGETRPVQSEMARAIVLASLASTDMVVLFEEDTPLKLIEAIRPDVLVKGADYSVEKVVGHEIVQSYGGRILLADLEEGFSTTGTIARIVK
;
A
#
# COMPACT_ATOMS: atom_id res chain seq x y z
N THR A 1 14.22 15.04 25.37
CA THR A 1 15.22 15.00 26.45
C THR A 1 15.12 16.18 27.40
N ALA A 2 15.40 17.43 26.97
CA ALA A 2 15.38 18.58 27.87
C ALA A 2 14.03 18.79 28.59
N ALA A 3 12.92 18.78 27.84
CA ALA A 3 11.58 18.95 28.41
C ALA A 3 11.12 17.79 29.32
N ALA A 4 11.62 16.58 29.10
CA ALA A 4 11.18 15.38 29.82
C ALA A 4 12.13 14.99 30.97
N GLY A 5 13.31 15.61 31.08
CA GLY A 5 14.34 15.25 32.05
C GLY A 5 14.95 13.86 31.88
N THR A 6 14.62 13.13 30.81
CA THR A 6 15.06 11.75 30.56
C THR A 6 15.58 11.56 29.13
N PRO A 7 16.53 10.61 28.89
CA PRO A 7 17.00 10.29 27.54
C PRO A 7 15.85 9.79 26.65
N CYS A 8 15.64 10.45 25.52
CA CYS A 8 14.60 10.11 24.55
C CYS A 8 15.22 9.59 23.24
N THR A 9 15.90 8.44 23.30
CA THR A 9 16.72 7.91 22.18
C THR A 9 16.05 6.79 21.37
N SER A 10 14.89 6.29 21.81
CA SER A 10 14.12 5.26 21.11
C SER A 10 12.64 5.65 21.01
N ASP A 11 11.91 4.97 20.12
CA ASP A 11 10.45 5.14 19.96
C ASP A 11 9.73 5.01 21.31
N ALA A 12 10.00 3.93 22.04
CA ALA A 12 9.42 3.66 23.34
C ALA A 12 9.79 4.72 24.40
N ALA A 13 11.03 5.21 24.39
CA ALA A 13 11.47 6.25 25.32
C ALA A 13 10.78 7.59 25.02
N ILE A 14 10.66 7.95 23.74
CA ILE A 14 9.96 9.15 23.29
C ILE A 14 8.47 9.07 23.62
N GLU A 15 7.83 7.93 23.35
CA GLU A 15 6.43 7.71 23.69
C GLU A 15 6.21 7.86 25.20
N THR A 16 7.04 7.19 26.01
CA THR A 16 6.94 7.25 27.47
C THR A 16 7.08 8.69 27.97
N ALA A 17 8.10 9.41 27.49
CA ALA A 17 8.36 10.79 27.85
C ALA A 17 7.22 11.73 27.42
N ALA A 18 6.76 11.62 26.17
CA ALA A 18 5.66 12.44 25.66
C ALA A 18 4.35 12.15 26.41
N ARG A 19 4.04 10.87 26.71
CA ARG A 19 2.86 10.50 27.50
C ARG A 19 2.90 11.05 28.93
N ALA A 20 4.08 11.21 29.52
CA ALA A 20 4.22 11.84 30.85
C ALA A 20 3.99 13.36 30.82
N LEU A 21 4.30 14.01 29.69
CA LEU A 21 4.10 15.45 29.50
C LEU A 21 2.69 15.80 29.01
N LEU A 22 2.03 14.88 28.31
CA LEU A 22 0.73 15.11 27.69
C LEU A 22 -0.36 15.62 28.64
N PRO A 23 -0.46 15.17 29.91
CA PRO A 23 -1.45 15.71 30.87
C PRO A 23 -1.21 17.18 31.27
N GLN A 24 -0.05 17.76 30.93
CA GLN A 24 0.34 19.12 31.28
C GLN A 24 0.01 20.14 30.18
N ILE A 25 -0.52 19.69 29.04
CA ILE A 25 -0.87 20.53 27.90
C ILE A 25 -2.26 20.20 27.36
N ASP A 26 -2.90 21.20 26.76
CA ASP A 26 -4.10 20.97 25.96
C ASP A 26 -3.70 20.65 24.52
N GLY A 27 -3.86 19.39 24.11
CA GLY A 27 -3.67 18.97 22.73
C GLY A 27 -2.79 17.73 22.56
N ALA A 28 -1.82 17.83 21.66
CA ALA A 28 -0.97 16.74 21.23
C ALA A 28 0.50 17.14 21.26
N ILE A 29 1.39 16.15 21.39
CA ILE A 29 2.84 16.36 21.32
C ILE A 29 3.36 15.78 20.01
N LEU A 30 3.91 16.65 19.16
CA LEU A 30 4.68 16.26 17.99
C LEU A 30 6.17 16.45 18.26
N VAL A 31 6.94 15.37 18.20
CA VAL A 31 8.38 15.35 18.45
C VAL A 31 9.11 15.17 17.13
N THR A 32 9.95 16.13 16.73
CA THR A 32 10.89 15.96 15.63
C THR A 32 12.10 15.14 16.09
N ARG A 33 12.56 14.21 15.25
CA ARG A 33 13.57 13.19 15.58
C ARG A 33 14.71 13.14 14.55
N ALA A 34 15.00 14.26 13.90
CA ALA A 34 16.00 14.35 12.84
C ALA A 34 15.81 13.23 11.79
N GLN A 35 16.85 12.47 11.48
CA GLN A 35 16.83 11.36 10.51
C GLN A 35 15.85 10.22 10.88
N ALA A 36 15.40 10.13 12.13
CA ALA A 36 14.38 9.17 12.54
C ALA A 36 12.93 9.66 12.29
N GLY A 37 12.74 10.90 11.83
CA GLY A 37 11.44 11.45 11.42
C GLY A 37 10.71 12.18 12.53
N MET A 38 9.47 11.81 12.82
CA MET A 38 8.62 12.43 13.84
C MET A 38 7.85 11.41 14.68
N SER A 39 7.46 11.79 15.89
CA SER A 39 6.51 11.04 16.72
C SER A 39 5.33 11.93 17.10
N LEU A 40 4.12 11.50 16.78
CA LEU A 40 2.87 12.14 17.21
C LEU A 40 2.24 11.35 18.36
N ILE A 41 1.99 12.03 19.47
CA ILE A 41 1.39 11.47 20.68
C ILE A 41 0.13 12.28 21.01
N GLU A 42 -1.00 11.58 21.03
CA GLU A 42 -2.32 12.12 21.33
C GLU A 42 -2.97 11.36 22.50
N ALA A 43 -3.84 12.04 23.24
CA ALA A 43 -4.53 11.45 24.38
C ALA A 43 -5.50 10.37 23.91
N GLY A 44 -5.45 9.19 24.53
CA GLY A 44 -6.34 8.08 24.19
C GLY A 44 -6.07 7.42 22.83
N LYS A 45 -5.00 7.79 22.12
CA LYS A 45 -4.62 7.18 20.83
C LYS A 45 -3.26 6.46 20.91
N PRO A 46 -3.05 5.43 20.07
CA PRO A 46 -1.72 4.84 19.88
C PRO A 46 -0.71 5.91 19.42
N ALA A 47 0.54 5.81 19.87
CA ALA A 47 1.60 6.66 19.37
C ALA A 47 1.84 6.38 17.88
N GLN A 48 2.12 7.43 17.13
CA GLN A 48 2.37 7.34 15.70
C GLN A 48 3.81 7.79 15.42
N HIS A 49 4.63 6.87 14.94
CA HIS A 49 6.00 7.14 14.54
C HIS A 49 6.06 7.26 13.02
N ILE A 50 6.40 8.45 12.54
CA ILE A 50 6.47 8.81 11.13
C ILE A 50 7.96 8.80 10.74
N PRO A 51 8.42 7.91 9.86
CA PRO A 51 9.83 7.89 9.44
C PRO A 51 10.19 9.14 8.65
N ALA A 52 11.45 9.59 8.72
CA ALA A 52 11.91 10.73 7.93
C ALA A 52 11.81 10.45 6.44
N ARG A 53 11.50 11.49 5.65
CA ARG A 53 11.44 11.42 4.18
C ARG A 53 12.48 12.36 3.58
N ALA A 54 13.74 11.97 3.66
CA ALA A 54 14.86 12.73 3.10
C ALA A 54 15.60 11.86 2.08
N PRO A 55 15.70 12.28 0.79
CA PRO A 55 16.48 11.55 -0.21
C PRO A 55 17.96 11.42 0.18
N GLU A 56 18.53 12.48 0.76
CA GLU A 56 19.86 12.58 1.38
C GLU A 56 19.89 13.90 2.18
N VAL A 57 20.55 13.95 3.35
CA VAL A 57 20.64 15.18 4.16
C VAL A 57 21.85 15.98 3.70
N PHE A 58 21.61 17.18 3.19
CA PHE A 58 22.63 18.11 2.70
C PHE A 58 22.90 19.25 3.69
N ASP A 59 21.84 19.85 4.25
CA ASP A 59 21.91 20.96 5.21
C ASP A 59 20.73 20.89 6.19
N GLU A 60 20.96 20.98 7.50
CA GLU A 60 19.88 20.92 8.51
C GLU A 60 19.20 22.29 8.72
N SER A 61 19.71 23.34 8.08
CA SER A 61 19.22 24.72 8.24
C SER A 61 17.79 24.89 7.71
N GLY A 62 16.90 25.45 8.55
CA GLY A 62 15.52 25.77 8.14
C GLY A 62 14.54 24.59 8.13
N ALA A 63 14.97 23.38 8.54
CA ALA A 63 14.11 22.20 8.64
C ALA A 63 12.92 22.42 9.61
N GLY A 64 13.22 23.02 10.77
CA GLY A 64 12.22 23.31 11.81
C GLY A 64 11.20 24.35 11.35
N ASP A 65 11.64 25.42 10.70
CA ASP A 65 10.76 26.46 10.19
C ASP A 65 9.85 25.92 9.07
N THR A 66 10.42 25.12 8.17
CA THR A 66 9.66 24.46 7.10
C THR A 66 8.63 23.48 7.67
N CYS A 67 9.01 22.70 8.68
CA CYS A 67 8.12 21.79 9.39
C CYS A 67 6.93 22.55 9.99
N LEU A 68 7.20 23.62 10.75
CA LEU A 68 6.16 24.41 11.42
C LEU A 68 5.25 25.14 10.41
N ALA A 69 5.82 25.70 9.34
CA ALA A 69 5.05 26.35 8.29
C ALA A 69 4.11 25.37 7.58
N ALA A 70 4.62 24.20 7.18
CA ALA A 70 3.82 23.17 6.53
C ALA A 70 2.72 22.61 7.45
N LEU A 71 3.05 22.35 8.72
CA LEU A 71 2.08 21.91 9.72
C LEU A 71 0.97 22.97 9.91
N GLY A 72 1.35 24.23 10.06
CA GLY A 72 0.42 25.35 10.24
C GLY A 72 -0.52 25.53 9.05
N VAL A 73 0.01 25.48 7.84
CA VAL A 73 -0.81 25.56 6.60
C VAL A 73 -1.80 24.40 6.52
N ALA A 74 -1.37 23.17 6.78
CA ALA A 74 -2.25 22.00 6.74
C ALA A 74 -3.37 22.08 7.79
N LEU A 75 -3.04 22.47 9.02
CA LEU A 75 -4.03 22.64 10.09
C LEU A 75 -5.01 23.77 9.78
N ALA A 76 -4.53 24.90 9.23
CA ALA A 76 -5.37 26.01 8.79
C ALA A 76 -6.33 25.60 7.65
N ALA A 77 -5.91 24.66 6.80
CA ALA A 77 -6.76 24.06 5.77
C ALA A 77 -7.73 22.99 6.30
N GLY A 78 -7.74 22.72 7.61
CA GLY A 78 -8.63 21.74 8.25
C GLY A 78 -8.14 20.29 8.13
N ALA A 79 -6.89 20.05 7.76
CA ALA A 79 -6.35 18.70 7.69
C ALA A 79 -6.27 18.06 9.10
N PRO A 80 -6.53 16.74 9.23
CA PRO A 80 -6.27 16.03 10.47
C PRO A 80 -4.81 16.14 10.89
N LEU A 81 -4.54 16.20 12.20
CA LEU A 81 -3.20 16.40 12.75
C LEU A 81 -2.17 15.38 12.24
N HIS A 82 -2.58 14.12 12.07
CA HIS A 82 -1.75 13.08 11.47
C HIS A 82 -1.33 13.42 10.03
N SER A 83 -2.29 13.80 9.18
CA SER A 83 -2.02 14.20 7.79
C SER A 83 -1.16 15.45 7.71
N ALA A 84 -1.39 16.42 8.60
CA ALA A 84 -0.58 17.62 8.72
C ALA A 84 0.87 17.28 9.12
N SER A 85 1.06 16.29 10.00
CA SER A 85 2.38 15.82 10.45
C SER A 85 3.13 15.08 9.34
N LEU A 86 2.42 14.27 8.53
CA LEU A 86 3.02 13.63 7.33
C LEU A 86 3.52 14.67 6.32
N LEU A 87 2.70 15.69 6.05
CA LEU A 87 3.07 16.79 5.16
C LEU A 87 4.29 17.55 5.70
N ALA A 88 4.26 17.91 6.98
CA ALA A 88 5.37 18.62 7.63
C ALA A 88 6.69 17.84 7.57
N ASN A 89 6.62 16.52 7.80
CA ASN A 89 7.77 15.64 7.73
C ASN A 89 8.34 15.53 6.30
N ALA A 90 7.48 15.45 5.28
CA ALA A 90 7.92 15.45 3.89
C ALA A 90 8.57 16.78 3.48
N CYS A 91 7.95 17.92 3.83
CA CYS A 91 8.50 19.23 3.53
C CYS A 91 9.84 19.48 4.26
N ALA A 92 9.94 19.10 5.54
CA ALA A 92 11.19 19.23 6.28
C ALA A 92 12.30 18.37 5.69
N GLY A 93 12.00 17.13 5.31
CA GLY A 93 12.95 16.23 4.65
C GLY A 93 13.42 16.74 3.29
N LEU A 94 12.53 17.35 2.51
CA LEU A 94 12.88 18.02 1.25
C LEU A 94 13.74 19.27 1.47
N ALA A 95 13.41 20.11 2.45
CA ALA A 95 14.20 21.30 2.75
C ALA A 95 15.65 20.94 3.10
N VAL A 96 15.86 19.89 3.92
CA VAL A 96 17.21 19.50 4.32
C VAL A 96 18.02 18.80 3.22
N SER A 97 17.36 18.36 2.16
CA SER A 97 18.04 17.81 0.97
C SER A 97 18.59 18.88 0.03
N LYS A 98 18.33 20.16 0.32
CA LYS A 98 18.76 21.32 -0.49
C LYS A 98 19.77 22.15 0.30
N ALA A 99 20.61 22.92 -0.41
CA ALA A 99 21.60 23.80 0.21
C ALA A 99 20.96 25.06 0.79
N GLY A 100 21.26 25.38 2.06
CA GLY A 100 20.76 26.57 2.74
C GLY A 100 19.27 26.52 3.07
N THR A 101 18.70 27.66 3.48
CA THR A 101 17.25 27.79 3.66
C THR A 101 16.56 27.73 2.31
N ALA A 102 16.12 26.55 1.92
CA ALA A 102 15.54 26.28 0.62
C ALA A 102 14.01 26.35 0.63
N VAL A 103 13.43 26.72 -0.51
CA VAL A 103 11.99 26.67 -0.74
C VAL A 103 11.59 25.26 -1.19
N VAL A 104 10.54 24.73 -0.58
CA VAL A 104 9.89 23.50 -1.02
C VAL A 104 8.71 23.87 -1.91
N HIS A 105 8.79 23.50 -3.19
CA HIS A 105 7.71 23.69 -4.14
C HIS A 105 6.74 22.50 -4.11
N LEU A 106 5.50 22.71 -4.56
CA LEU A 106 4.50 21.64 -4.64
C LEU A 106 4.94 20.48 -5.52
N GLU A 107 5.73 20.75 -6.56
CA GLU A 107 6.30 19.71 -7.44
C GLU A 107 7.31 18.81 -6.74
N ASP A 108 8.14 19.38 -5.85
CA ASP A 108 9.09 18.63 -5.03
C ASP A 108 8.34 17.65 -4.13
N LEU A 109 7.26 18.15 -3.52
CA LEU A 109 6.41 17.38 -2.63
C LEU A 109 5.67 16.26 -3.39
N ALA A 110 5.14 16.56 -4.58
CA ALA A 110 4.49 15.56 -5.42
C ALA A 110 5.46 14.42 -5.79
N GLY A 111 6.72 14.74 -6.08
CA GLY A 111 7.76 13.75 -6.38
C GLY A 111 8.04 12.80 -5.21
N VAL A 112 8.16 13.33 -3.99
CA VAL A 112 8.41 12.51 -2.77
C VAL A 112 7.20 11.67 -2.39
N LEU A 113 5.99 12.19 -2.58
CA LEU A 113 4.77 11.42 -2.36
C LEU A 113 4.62 10.29 -3.38
N GLN A 114 5.11 10.47 -4.61
CA GLN A 114 5.07 9.44 -5.66
C GLN A 114 6.16 8.36 -5.52
N THR A 115 7.35 8.68 -5.02
CA THR A 115 8.39 7.66 -4.74
C THR A 115 8.03 6.75 -3.56
N ASP A 116 7.22 7.24 -2.62
CA ASP A 116 6.57 6.43 -1.58
C ASP A 116 5.58 5.41 -2.15
N ASP A 117 4.89 5.73 -3.26
CA ASP A 117 3.95 4.78 -3.89
C ASP A 117 4.68 3.56 -4.48
N LEU A 118 5.92 3.72 -4.99
CA LEU A 118 6.72 2.61 -5.52
C LEU A 118 7.32 1.74 -4.41
N HIS A 119 7.90 2.33 -3.36
CA HIS A 119 8.36 1.57 -2.19
C HIS A 119 7.20 0.94 -1.42
N GLY A 120 6.06 1.63 -1.35
CA GLY A 120 4.81 1.10 -0.81
C GLY A 120 4.22 -0.02 -1.65
N ALA A 121 4.37 0.03 -2.99
CA ALA A 121 3.98 -1.05 -3.88
C ALA A 121 4.86 -2.29 -3.66
N GLU A 122 6.18 -2.15 -3.55
CA GLU A 122 7.07 -3.28 -3.22
C GLU A 122 6.69 -3.93 -1.88
N ALA A 123 6.30 -3.13 -0.87
CA ALA A 123 5.85 -3.66 0.41
C ALA A 123 4.56 -4.49 0.34
N LYS A 124 3.72 -4.30 -0.69
CA LYS A 124 2.53 -5.12 -0.94
C LYS A 124 2.85 -6.43 -1.66
N ILE A 125 4.03 -6.58 -2.25
CA ILE A 125 4.48 -7.83 -2.87
C ILE A 125 4.96 -8.76 -1.76
N SER A 126 4.33 -9.93 -1.63
CA SER A 126 4.54 -10.79 -0.46
C SER A 126 4.59 -12.28 -0.79
N THR A 127 5.06 -13.05 0.17
CA THR A 127 5.09 -14.52 0.09
C THR A 127 3.75 -15.12 0.53
N LEU A 128 3.50 -16.36 0.12
CA LEU A 128 2.32 -17.10 0.57
C LEU A 128 2.27 -17.22 2.10
N THR A 129 3.40 -17.53 2.75
CA THR A 129 3.49 -17.62 4.22
C THR A 129 3.00 -16.34 4.86
N ARG A 130 3.44 -15.18 4.37
CA ARG A 130 3.02 -13.89 4.91
C ARG A 130 1.56 -13.59 4.63
N ALA A 131 1.07 -13.95 3.45
CA ALA A 131 -0.34 -13.81 3.10
C ALA A 131 -1.25 -14.61 4.06
N VAL A 132 -0.84 -15.82 4.43
CA VAL A 132 -1.55 -16.65 5.43
C VAL A 132 -1.56 -15.97 6.80
N GLU A 133 -0.39 -15.53 7.31
CA GLU A 133 -0.31 -14.84 8.60
C GLU A 133 -1.19 -13.58 8.67
N ILE A 134 -1.19 -12.78 7.61
CA ILE A 134 -2.02 -11.57 7.54
C ILE A 134 -3.50 -11.95 7.46
N SER A 135 -3.84 -12.97 6.68
CA SER A 135 -5.21 -13.47 6.56
C SER A 135 -5.76 -13.95 7.91
N GLU A 136 -4.99 -14.70 8.68
CA GLU A 136 -5.39 -15.15 10.02
C GLU A 136 -5.64 -13.97 10.97
N LYS A 137 -4.75 -12.98 10.98
CA LYS A 137 -4.90 -11.76 11.80
C LYS A 137 -6.12 -10.94 11.40
N LEU A 138 -6.39 -10.80 10.11
CA LEU A 138 -7.56 -10.09 9.59
C LEU A 138 -8.86 -10.82 9.96
N ARG A 139 -8.88 -12.14 9.78
CA ARG A 139 -10.02 -12.99 10.13
C ARG A 139 -10.32 -12.95 11.63
N ALA A 140 -9.29 -12.97 12.49
CA ALA A 140 -9.44 -12.80 13.93
C ALA A 140 -10.05 -11.44 14.33
N ARG A 141 -9.96 -10.43 13.45
CA ARG A 141 -10.57 -9.10 13.61
C ARG A 141 -11.91 -8.96 12.89
N GLY A 142 -12.45 -10.06 12.35
CA GLY A 142 -13.72 -10.06 11.60
C GLY A 142 -13.66 -9.35 10.25
N ARG A 143 -12.46 -9.16 9.68
CA ARG A 143 -12.29 -8.53 8.36
C ARG A 143 -12.46 -9.57 7.25
N LYS A 144 -13.13 -9.19 6.16
CA LYS A 144 -13.36 -10.03 4.98
C LYS A 144 -12.19 -9.95 4.00
N ILE A 145 -11.70 -11.10 3.57
CA ILE A 145 -10.58 -11.25 2.65
C ILE A 145 -11.12 -11.56 1.26
N GLY A 146 -10.81 -10.69 0.30
CA GLY A 146 -11.04 -10.91 -1.11
C GLY A 146 -9.81 -11.54 -1.76
N PHE A 147 -10.04 -12.41 -2.74
CA PHE A 147 -8.99 -12.98 -3.58
C PHE A 147 -9.39 -12.93 -5.04
N THR A 148 -8.45 -12.55 -5.90
CA THR A 148 -8.53 -12.75 -7.34
C THR A 148 -7.17 -13.17 -7.88
N ASN A 149 -7.12 -13.68 -9.10
CA ASN A 149 -5.85 -14.07 -9.72
C ASN A 149 -5.86 -13.88 -11.23
N GLY A 150 -4.67 -13.78 -11.80
CA GLY A 150 -4.49 -13.74 -13.25
C GLY A 150 -3.04 -13.48 -13.67
N CYS A 151 -2.82 -13.46 -14.98
CA CYS A 151 -1.52 -13.14 -15.56
C CYS A 151 -1.22 -11.63 -15.52
N PHE A 152 -2.25 -10.79 -15.70
CA PHE A 152 -2.15 -9.31 -15.71
C PHE A 152 -0.98 -8.78 -16.58
N ASP A 153 -0.83 -9.34 -17.79
CA ASP A 153 0.35 -9.11 -18.62
C ASP A 153 0.49 -7.65 -19.09
N LEU A 154 -0.58 -7.04 -19.60
CA LEU A 154 -0.67 -5.58 -19.70
C LEU A 154 -1.96 -5.15 -19.03
N VAL A 155 -1.82 -4.38 -17.95
CA VAL A 155 -2.96 -3.80 -17.23
C VAL A 155 -3.70 -2.82 -18.15
N HIS A 156 -5.03 -2.90 -18.12
CA HIS A 156 -5.93 -2.10 -18.95
C HIS A 156 -7.21 -1.80 -18.15
N PRO A 157 -8.12 -0.93 -18.63
CA PRO A 157 -9.32 -0.53 -17.88
C PRO A 157 -10.13 -1.70 -17.32
N GLY A 158 -10.37 -2.75 -18.11
CA GLY A 158 -11.01 -3.98 -17.63
C GLY A 158 -10.37 -4.61 -16.37
N HIS A 159 -9.04 -4.66 -16.27
CA HIS A 159 -8.37 -5.14 -15.05
C HIS A 159 -8.57 -4.19 -13.86
N VAL A 160 -8.52 -2.88 -14.10
CA VAL A 160 -8.75 -1.86 -13.06
C VAL A 160 -10.19 -1.95 -12.54
N SER A 161 -11.17 -2.10 -13.43
CA SER A 161 -12.58 -2.28 -13.07
C SER A 161 -12.80 -3.56 -12.26
N LEU A 162 -12.24 -4.69 -12.71
CA LEU A 162 -12.26 -5.97 -11.98
C LEU A 162 -11.72 -5.82 -10.56
N LEU A 163 -10.54 -5.22 -10.40
CA LEU A 163 -9.89 -5.06 -9.09
C LEU A 163 -10.67 -4.09 -8.19
N ARG A 164 -11.25 -3.02 -8.76
CA ARG A 164 -12.12 -2.10 -8.02
C ARG A 164 -13.37 -2.81 -7.48
N GLN A 165 -14.02 -3.63 -8.31
CA GLN A 165 -15.19 -4.43 -7.89
C GLN A 165 -14.79 -5.47 -6.83
N ALA A 166 -13.64 -6.12 -7.00
CA ALA A 166 -13.10 -7.05 -6.03
C ALA A 166 -12.86 -6.38 -4.67
N ARG A 167 -12.20 -5.22 -4.68
CA ARG A 167 -11.91 -4.46 -3.47
C ARG A 167 -13.16 -3.96 -2.76
N ALA A 168 -14.20 -3.58 -3.50
CA ALA A 168 -15.49 -3.15 -2.93
C ALA A 168 -16.24 -4.30 -2.24
N ALA A 169 -15.93 -5.55 -2.60
CA ALA A 169 -16.59 -6.74 -2.04
C ALA A 169 -15.93 -7.28 -0.76
N CYS A 170 -14.79 -6.73 -0.33
CA CYS A 170 -13.99 -7.19 0.81
C CYS A 170 -13.37 -6.03 1.62
N ASP A 171 -12.77 -6.33 2.77
CA ASP A 171 -11.97 -5.38 3.56
C ASP A 171 -10.50 -5.33 3.13
N TYR A 172 -9.98 -6.43 2.59
CA TYR A 172 -8.59 -6.60 2.19
C TYR A 172 -8.50 -7.48 0.93
N LEU A 173 -7.91 -6.98 -0.15
CA LEU A 173 -7.78 -7.69 -1.43
C LEU A 173 -6.37 -8.25 -1.64
N ILE A 174 -6.30 -9.57 -1.79
CA ILE A 174 -5.09 -10.29 -2.20
C ILE A 174 -5.20 -10.66 -3.69
N VAL A 175 -4.19 -10.34 -4.47
CA VAL A 175 -4.10 -10.69 -5.89
C VAL A 175 -3.03 -11.76 -6.10
N GLY A 176 -3.46 -12.95 -6.52
CA GLY A 176 -2.55 -13.99 -7.00
C GLY A 176 -2.03 -13.67 -8.40
N LEU A 177 -0.72 -13.56 -8.57
CA LEU A 177 -0.08 -13.29 -9.84
C LEU A 177 0.66 -14.52 -10.36
N ASN A 178 0.31 -14.99 -11.55
CA ASN A 178 1.05 -16.05 -12.23
C ASN A 178 2.49 -15.57 -12.52
N ASN A 179 3.48 -16.36 -12.14
CA ASN A 179 4.89 -16.12 -12.45
C ASN A 179 5.18 -16.32 -13.96
N ASP A 180 6.37 -15.94 -14.43
CA ASP A 180 6.68 -15.96 -15.87
C ASP A 180 6.62 -17.38 -16.47
N ALA A 181 7.05 -18.39 -15.70
CA ALA A 181 6.99 -19.79 -16.13
C ALA A 181 5.54 -20.28 -16.28
N SER A 182 4.66 -19.95 -15.34
CA SER A 182 3.23 -20.25 -15.37
C SER A 182 2.55 -19.60 -16.57
N VAL A 183 2.84 -18.32 -16.84
CA VAL A 183 2.25 -17.62 -17.99
C VAL A 183 2.72 -18.22 -19.32
N ARG A 184 4.01 -18.56 -19.46
CA ARG A 184 4.53 -19.25 -20.65
C ARG A 184 3.80 -20.55 -20.94
N ARG A 185 3.59 -21.39 -19.92
CA ARG A 185 2.83 -22.66 -20.08
C ARG A 185 1.37 -22.42 -20.48
N LEU A 186 0.73 -21.39 -19.93
CA LEU A 186 -0.69 -21.11 -20.16
C LEU A 186 -0.99 -20.38 -21.48
N LYS A 187 -0.06 -19.54 -21.95
CA LYS A 187 -0.30 -18.60 -23.06
C LYS A 187 0.70 -18.74 -24.22
N GLY A 188 1.74 -19.55 -24.07
CA GLY A 188 2.80 -19.78 -25.06
C GLY A 188 4.10 -19.02 -24.76
N GLU A 189 5.19 -19.41 -25.43
CA GLU A 189 6.56 -18.89 -25.20
C GLU A 189 6.73 -17.39 -25.42
N THR A 190 5.86 -16.76 -26.21
CA THR A 190 5.90 -15.32 -26.49
C THR A 190 5.23 -14.47 -25.39
N ARG A 191 4.75 -15.11 -24.32
CA ARG A 191 4.08 -14.48 -23.17
C ARG A 191 4.74 -14.94 -21.87
N PRO A 192 4.84 -14.10 -20.84
CA PRO A 192 4.34 -12.73 -20.76
C PRO A 192 5.24 -11.74 -21.52
N VAL A 193 4.68 -10.57 -21.85
CA VAL A 193 5.43 -9.43 -22.43
C VAL A 193 6.18 -8.69 -21.33
N GLN A 194 5.60 -8.60 -20.13
CA GLN A 194 6.23 -7.99 -18.96
C GLN A 194 6.69 -9.06 -17.96
N SER A 195 7.85 -8.86 -17.33
CA SER A 195 8.33 -9.75 -16.27
C SER A 195 7.37 -9.78 -15.09
N GLU A 196 7.40 -10.88 -14.33
CA GLU A 196 6.56 -11.06 -13.16
C GLU A 196 6.69 -9.95 -12.12
N MET A 197 7.91 -9.43 -11.92
CA MET A 197 8.15 -8.30 -11.01
C MET A 197 7.55 -7.00 -11.54
N ALA A 198 7.68 -6.72 -12.85
CA ALA A 198 7.06 -5.54 -13.44
C ALA A 198 5.53 -5.59 -13.30
N ARG A 199 4.92 -6.74 -13.58
CA ARG A 199 3.49 -6.96 -13.41
C ARG A 199 3.06 -6.84 -11.94
N ALA A 200 3.85 -7.38 -11.01
CA ALA A 200 3.58 -7.29 -9.58
C ALA A 200 3.60 -5.85 -9.06
N ILE A 201 4.61 -5.06 -9.47
CA ILE A 201 4.73 -3.65 -9.10
C ILE A 201 3.51 -2.87 -9.61
N VAL A 202 3.16 -3.02 -10.89
CA VAL A 202 1.99 -2.34 -11.46
C VAL A 202 0.72 -2.67 -10.68
N LEU A 203 0.48 -3.94 -10.35
CA LEU A 203 -0.69 -4.35 -9.57
C LEU A 203 -0.67 -3.80 -8.15
N ALA A 204 0.49 -3.80 -7.49
CA ALA A 204 0.67 -3.31 -6.14
C ALA A 204 0.49 -1.78 -6.04
N SER A 205 0.85 -1.03 -7.09
CA SER A 205 0.61 0.40 -7.19
C SER A 205 -0.88 0.77 -7.34
N LEU A 206 -1.76 -0.19 -7.65
CA LEU A 206 -3.19 0.08 -7.72
C LEU A 206 -3.79 0.25 -6.32
N ALA A 207 -4.55 1.33 -6.11
CA ALA A 207 -5.22 1.62 -4.84
C ALA A 207 -6.19 0.51 -4.40
N SER A 208 -6.74 -0.26 -5.33
CA SER A 208 -7.63 -1.39 -5.06
C SER A 208 -6.91 -2.66 -4.59
N THR A 209 -5.58 -2.71 -4.65
CA THR A 209 -4.78 -3.90 -4.30
C THR A 209 -4.10 -3.70 -2.95
N ASP A 210 -4.35 -4.60 -1.99
CA ASP A 210 -3.71 -4.56 -0.67
C ASP A 210 -2.49 -5.50 -0.58
N MET A 211 -2.45 -6.57 -1.39
CA MET A 211 -1.31 -7.50 -1.45
C MET A 211 -1.24 -8.21 -2.80
N VAL A 212 -0.03 -8.47 -3.29
CA VAL A 212 0.25 -9.31 -4.46
C VAL A 212 1.07 -10.53 -4.02
N VAL A 213 0.64 -11.72 -4.42
CA VAL A 213 1.33 -12.99 -4.12
C VAL A 213 1.62 -13.71 -5.43
N LEU A 214 2.90 -13.94 -5.72
CA LEU A 214 3.31 -14.68 -6.91
C LEU A 214 3.12 -16.19 -6.69
N PHE A 215 2.74 -16.90 -7.75
CA PHE A 215 2.64 -18.36 -7.74
C PHE A 215 3.03 -18.96 -9.10
N GLU A 216 3.58 -20.18 -9.06
CA GLU A 216 4.10 -20.86 -10.24
C GLU A 216 3.09 -21.84 -10.83
N GLU A 217 2.17 -22.39 -10.03
CA GLU A 217 1.22 -23.39 -10.47
C GLU A 217 0.32 -22.91 -11.62
N ASP A 218 -0.24 -23.85 -12.38
CA ASP A 218 -1.17 -23.53 -13.47
C ASP A 218 -2.52 -23.02 -12.94
N THR A 219 -2.83 -23.32 -11.68
CA THR A 219 -4.06 -22.90 -11.00
C THR A 219 -3.76 -22.27 -9.64
N PRO A 220 -4.61 -21.34 -9.16
CA PRO A 220 -4.43 -20.70 -7.86
C PRO A 220 -4.88 -21.57 -6.67
N LEU A 221 -5.16 -22.87 -6.86
CA LEU A 221 -5.81 -23.70 -5.84
C LEU A 221 -5.05 -23.73 -4.52
N LYS A 222 -3.73 -23.93 -4.54
CA LYS A 222 -2.90 -23.93 -3.32
C LYS A 222 -2.98 -22.60 -2.56
N LEU A 223 -3.01 -21.48 -3.29
CA LEU A 223 -3.16 -20.16 -2.68
C LEU A 223 -4.53 -20.04 -2.03
N ILE A 224 -5.60 -20.48 -2.72
CA ILE A 224 -6.98 -20.44 -2.19
C ILE A 224 -7.13 -21.33 -0.96
N GLU A 225 -6.55 -22.54 -0.97
CA GLU A 225 -6.58 -23.48 0.15
C GLU A 225 -5.87 -22.93 1.40
N ALA A 226 -4.72 -22.28 1.20
CA ALA A 226 -3.93 -21.72 2.28
C ALA A 226 -4.53 -20.40 2.82
N ILE A 227 -4.91 -19.48 1.94
CA ILE A 227 -5.43 -18.16 2.31
C ILE A 227 -6.85 -18.26 2.86
N ARG A 228 -7.67 -19.16 2.31
CA ARG A 228 -9.11 -19.32 2.59
C ARG A 228 -9.89 -17.99 2.50
N PRO A 229 -9.97 -17.37 1.31
CA PRO A 229 -10.63 -16.08 1.13
C PRO A 229 -12.16 -16.17 1.32
N ASP A 230 -12.76 -15.12 1.88
CA ASP A 230 -14.22 -15.01 2.06
C ASP A 230 -14.93 -14.68 0.74
N VAL A 231 -14.24 -14.01 -0.19
CA VAL A 231 -14.75 -13.66 -1.51
C VAL A 231 -13.74 -14.02 -2.58
N LEU A 232 -14.11 -14.90 -3.51
CA LEU A 232 -13.32 -15.20 -4.70
C LEU A 232 -13.89 -14.45 -5.90
N VAL A 233 -13.07 -13.63 -6.55
CA VAL A 233 -13.51 -12.72 -7.60
C VAL A 233 -12.92 -13.12 -8.95
N LYS A 234 -13.77 -13.22 -9.98
CA LYS A 234 -13.39 -13.43 -11.38
C LYS A 234 -14.21 -12.54 -12.30
N GLY A 235 -13.73 -12.30 -13.53
CA GLY A 235 -14.53 -11.61 -14.54
C GLY A 235 -15.75 -12.42 -14.95
N ALA A 236 -16.81 -11.73 -15.40
CA ALA A 236 -18.08 -12.32 -15.82
C ALA A 236 -18.00 -13.25 -17.05
N ASP A 237 -16.81 -13.43 -17.63
CA ASP A 237 -16.54 -14.41 -18.70
C ASP A 237 -16.75 -15.86 -18.23
N TYR A 238 -16.81 -16.09 -16.92
CA TYR A 238 -16.93 -17.41 -16.31
C TYR A 238 -18.29 -17.59 -15.64
N SER A 239 -18.89 -18.77 -15.77
CA SER A 239 -19.92 -19.20 -14.83
C SER A 239 -19.26 -19.59 -13.50
N VAL A 240 -20.02 -19.54 -12.40
CA VAL A 240 -19.49 -19.83 -11.05
C VAL A 240 -18.79 -21.18 -10.99
N GLU A 241 -19.35 -22.19 -11.65
CA GLU A 241 -18.84 -23.58 -11.69
C GLU A 241 -17.53 -23.71 -12.49
N LYS A 242 -17.20 -22.71 -13.31
CA LYS A 242 -15.94 -22.66 -14.07
C LYS A 242 -14.86 -21.88 -13.33
N VAL A 243 -15.17 -21.24 -12.20
CA VAL A 243 -14.20 -20.52 -11.40
C VAL A 243 -13.37 -21.51 -10.58
N VAL A 244 -12.10 -21.65 -10.93
CA VAL A 244 -11.17 -22.53 -10.21
C VAL A 244 -11.12 -22.15 -8.72
N GLY A 245 -11.45 -23.11 -7.86
CA GLY A 245 -11.51 -22.92 -6.40
C GLY A 245 -12.90 -22.58 -5.85
N HIS A 246 -13.95 -22.55 -6.68
CA HIS A 246 -15.31 -22.21 -6.21
C HIS A 246 -15.83 -23.17 -5.13
N GLU A 247 -15.67 -24.49 -5.32
CA GLU A 247 -16.13 -25.51 -4.36
C GLU A 247 -15.44 -25.34 -3.00
N ILE A 248 -14.12 -25.08 -3.03
CA ILE A 248 -13.30 -24.87 -1.84
C ILE A 248 -13.84 -23.67 -1.07
N VAL A 249 -14.03 -22.53 -1.74
CA VAL A 249 -14.50 -21.29 -1.12
C VAL A 249 -15.92 -21.44 -0.56
N GLN A 250 -16.81 -22.07 -1.31
CA GLN A 250 -18.19 -22.31 -0.87
C GLN A 250 -18.29 -23.32 0.29
N SER A 251 -17.37 -24.29 0.37
CA SER A 251 -17.38 -25.32 1.43
C SER A 251 -17.29 -24.77 2.85
N TYR A 252 -16.72 -23.56 3.00
CA TYR A 252 -16.61 -22.87 4.29
C TYR A 252 -17.43 -21.58 4.35
N GLY A 253 -18.41 -21.42 3.46
CA GLY A 253 -19.35 -20.30 3.47
C GLY A 253 -18.85 -19.02 2.79
N GLY A 254 -17.71 -19.07 2.08
CA GLY A 254 -17.28 -17.99 1.21
C GLY A 254 -18.16 -17.88 -0.04
N ARG A 255 -18.06 -16.75 -0.75
CA ARG A 255 -18.88 -16.48 -1.94
C ARG A 255 -18.02 -16.20 -3.17
N ILE A 256 -18.61 -16.46 -4.35
CA ILE A 256 -18.01 -16.14 -5.63
C ILE A 256 -18.64 -14.85 -6.16
N LEU A 257 -17.80 -13.89 -6.54
CA LEU A 257 -18.21 -12.66 -7.19
C LEU A 257 -17.77 -12.71 -8.65
N LEU A 258 -18.74 -12.62 -9.56
CA LEU A 258 -18.47 -12.40 -10.98
C LEU A 258 -18.53 -10.90 -11.23
N ALA A 259 -17.39 -10.32 -11.57
CA ALA A 259 -17.25 -8.89 -11.82
C ALA A 259 -17.62 -8.55 -13.27
N ASP A 260 -18.36 -7.47 -13.45
CA ASP A 260 -18.78 -7.00 -14.76
C ASP A 260 -17.56 -6.65 -15.62
N LEU A 261 -17.60 -7.08 -16.89
CA LEU A 261 -16.53 -6.80 -17.85
C LEU A 261 -16.75 -5.45 -18.50
N GLU A 262 -15.67 -4.70 -18.70
CA GLU A 262 -15.68 -3.54 -19.59
C GLU A 262 -15.40 -4.01 -21.03
N GLU A 263 -16.35 -3.75 -21.93
CA GLU A 263 -16.21 -4.08 -23.35
C GLU A 263 -15.03 -3.35 -24.00
N GLY A 264 -14.33 -4.02 -24.93
CA GLY A 264 -13.32 -3.40 -25.81
C GLY A 264 -11.88 -3.36 -25.27
N PHE A 265 -11.62 -3.81 -24.04
CA PHE A 265 -10.28 -3.78 -23.44
C PHE A 265 -9.75 -5.19 -23.15
N SER A 266 -8.70 -5.59 -23.89
CA SER A 266 -7.92 -6.79 -23.59
C SER A 266 -6.45 -6.58 -23.95
N THR A 267 -5.54 -7.25 -23.24
CA THR A 267 -4.10 -7.24 -23.56
C THR A 267 -3.85 -7.68 -25.01
N THR A 268 -4.55 -8.71 -25.49
CA THR A 268 -4.48 -9.19 -26.88
C THR A 268 -4.94 -8.12 -27.87
N GLY A 269 -6.05 -7.44 -27.58
CA GLY A 269 -6.57 -6.36 -28.41
C GLY A 269 -5.65 -5.15 -28.48
N THR A 270 -4.98 -4.80 -27.36
CA THR A 270 -3.99 -3.72 -27.34
C THR A 270 -2.77 -4.06 -28.19
N ILE A 271 -2.21 -5.28 -28.08
CA ILE A 271 -1.06 -5.69 -28.89
C ILE A 271 -1.41 -5.73 -30.39
N ALA A 272 -2.59 -6.26 -30.75
CA ALA A 272 -3.04 -6.29 -32.13
C ALA A 272 -3.16 -4.89 -32.77
N ARG A 273 -3.38 -3.83 -31.97
CA ARG A 273 -3.40 -2.43 -32.42
C ARG A 273 -2.01 -1.82 -32.59
N ILE A 274 -1.00 -2.30 -31.85
CA ILE A 274 0.38 -1.78 -31.90
C ILE A 274 1.16 -2.38 -33.08
N VAL A 275 0.87 -3.63 -33.45
CA VAL A 275 1.55 -4.35 -34.55
C VAL A 275 1.00 -3.95 -35.93
N LYS A 276 0.04 -3.02 -35.99
CA LYS A 276 -0.64 -2.57 -37.21
C LYS A 276 -0.06 -1.23 -37.67
#